data_AF-A0A932E4D1-F1
#
_entry.id   AF-A0A932E4D1-F1
#
_cell.length_a   1.000
_cell.length_b   1.000
_cell.length_c   1.000
_cell.angle_alpha   90.00
_cell.angle_beta   90.00
_cell.angle_gamma   90.00
#
_symmetry.space_group_name_H-M   'P 1'
#
loop_
_entity.id
_entity.type
_entity.pdbx_description
1 polymer ?
#
loop_
_entity_poly.entity_id
_entity_poly.type
_entity_poly.pdbx_seq_one_letter_code
_entity_poly.pdbx_strand_id
1 'polypeptide(L)'
;MNEPIARQLADTIRQTAFEAHTFLRHGHNEKVYETSLRNRPRKKGLTVDQQMPIAVYDEDGSPLGEFLADLVVNHEFIIEL
;
A
#
# COMPACT_ATOMS: atom_id res chain seq x y z
N MET A 1 -14.34 -0.56 -9.42
CA MET A 1 -13.91 0.85 -9.51
C MET A 1 -13.86 1.28 -10.97
N ASN A 2 -14.28 2.50 -11.32
CA ASN A 2 -14.12 3.03 -12.68
C ASN A 2 -12.67 3.45 -12.92
N GLU A 3 -12.15 3.24 -14.13
CA GLU A 3 -10.75 3.54 -14.51
C GLU A 3 -10.25 4.95 -14.10
N PRO A 4 -11.06 6.04 -14.21
CA PRO A 4 -10.64 7.37 -13.77
C PRO A 4 -10.41 7.48 -12.26
N ILE A 5 -11.19 6.76 -11.45
CA ILE A 5 -11.07 6.77 -9.98
C ILE A 5 -9.81 6.02 -9.56
N ALA A 6 -9.50 4.90 -10.23
CA ALA A 6 -8.29 4.11 -9.97
C ALA A 6 -7.03 4.94 -10.21
N ARG A 7 -7.03 5.71 -11.29
CA ARG A 7 -5.92 6.58 -11.62
C ARG A 7 -5.72 7.68 -10.57
N GLN A 8 -6.79 8.32 -10.12
CA GLN A 8 -6.73 9.36 -9.07
C GLN A 8 -6.20 8.81 -7.74
N LEU A 9 -6.63 7.61 -7.35
CA LEU A 9 -6.12 6.95 -6.14
C LEU A 9 -4.63 6.60 -6.29
N ALA A 10 -4.24 6.02 -7.43
CA ALA A 10 -2.85 5.71 -7.71
C ALA A 10 -1.95 6.96 -7.73
N ASP A 11 -2.42 8.07 -8.30
CA ASP A 11 -1.70 9.34 -8.31
C ASP A 11 -1.52 9.90 -6.89
N THR A 12 -2.57 9.80 -6.05
CA THR A 12 -2.50 10.19 -4.64
C THR A 12 -1.47 9.35 -3.87
N ILE A 13 -1.43 8.04 -4.11
CA ILE A 13 -0.46 7.12 -3.49
C ILE A 13 0.97 7.46 -3.94
N ARG A 14 1.20 7.59 -5.25
CA ARG A 14 2.53 7.91 -5.81
C ARG A 14 3.06 9.24 -5.31
N GLN A 15 2.22 10.27 -5.30
CA GLN A 15 2.58 11.58 -4.77
C GLN A 15 2.97 11.49 -3.29
N THR A 16 2.23 10.69 -2.52
CA THR A 16 2.52 10.48 -1.09
C THR A 16 3.84 9.73 -0.87
N ALA A 17 4.16 8.74 -1.72
CA ALA A 17 5.45 8.05 -1.71
C ALA A 17 6.61 8.99 -2.04
N PHE A 18 6.43 9.83 -3.06
CA PHE A 18 7.43 10.83 -3.45
C PHE A 18 7.70 11.85 -2.33
N GLU A 19 6.66 12.35 -1.66
CA GLU A 19 6.79 13.24 -0.50
C GLU A 19 7.46 12.55 0.69
N ALA A 20 7.19 11.26 0.91
CA ALA A 20 7.85 10.46 1.94
C ALA A 20 9.35 10.34 1.65
N HIS A 21 9.72 9.99 0.42
CA HIS A 21 11.12 9.89 -0.01
C HIS A 21 11.83 11.24 0.08
N THR A 22 11.20 12.33 -0.35
CA THR A 22 11.83 13.67 -0.30
C THR A 22 12.12 14.11 1.14
N PHE A 23 11.22 13.79 2.09
CA PHE A 23 11.39 14.15 3.49
C PHE A 23 12.38 13.24 4.23
N LEU A 24 12.20 11.92 4.11
CA LEU A 24 13.00 10.91 4.82
C LEU A 24 14.36 10.67 4.17
N ARG A 25 14.51 11.04 2.90
CA ARG A 25 15.69 10.75 2.07
C ARG A 25 15.98 9.25 2.04
N HIS A 26 17.22 8.87 2.30
CA HIS A 26 17.75 7.51 2.19
C HIS A 26 18.41 7.08 3.51
N GLY A 27 18.51 5.76 3.72
CA GLY A 27 19.26 5.17 4.84
C GLY A 27 18.41 4.73 6.03
N HIS A 28 17.08 4.85 5.94
CA HIS A 28 16.18 4.22 6.90
C HIS A 28 15.82 2.80 6.46
N ASN A 29 15.37 1.97 7.41
CA ASN A 29 14.82 0.67 7.06
C ASN A 29 13.42 0.81 6.46
N GLU A 30 12.98 -0.26 5.82
CA GLU A 30 11.68 -0.38 5.18
C GLU A 30 10.52 0.00 6.10
N LYS A 31 10.56 -0.43 7.37
CA LYS A 31 9.51 -0.14 8.37
C LYS A 31 9.23 1.35 8.55
N VAL A 32 10.25 2.20 8.39
CA VAL A 32 10.10 3.67 8.47
C VAL A 32 9.33 4.20 7.26
N TYR A 33 9.64 3.73 6.05
CA TYR A 33 8.92 4.13 4.83
C TYR A 33 7.49 3.58 4.82
N GLU A 34 7.29 2.32 5.21
CA GLU A 34 5.99 1.67 5.39
C GLU A 34 5.09 2.48 6.34
N THR A 35 5.63 2.85 7.51
CA THR A 35 4.90 3.66 8.50
C THR A 35 4.57 5.06 7.98
N SER A 36 5.48 5.69 7.23
CA SER A 36 5.24 6.99 6.60
C SER A 36 4.11 6.92 5.55
N LEU A 37 4.16 5.88 4.71
CA LEU A 37 3.17 5.61 3.67
C LEU A 37 1.84 5.11 4.20
N ARG A 38 1.76 4.57 5.41
CA ARG A 38 0.50 4.36 6.12
C ARG A 38 -0.09 5.68 6.61
N ASN A 39 0.71 6.51 7.26
CA ASN A 39 0.21 7.68 7.98
C ASN A 39 -0.23 8.82 7.04
N ARG A 40 0.48 9.04 5.92
CA ARG A 40 0.22 10.19 5.04
C ARG A 40 -1.09 10.07 4.23
N PRO A 41 -1.42 8.93 3.58
CA PRO A 41 -2.71 8.76 2.90
C PRO A 41 -3.89 8.80 3.89
N ARG A 42 -3.71 8.30 5.11
CA ARG A 42 -4.73 8.40 6.17
C ARG A 42 -5.10 9.85 6.52
N LYS A 43 -4.13 10.77 6.49
CA LYS A 43 -4.40 12.21 6.64
C LYS A 43 -5.21 12.81 5.49
N LYS A 44 -5.23 12.14 4.33
CA LYS A 44 -6.01 12.50 3.14
C LYS A 44 -7.37 11.78 3.10
N GLY A 45 -7.75 11.08 4.18
CA GLY A 45 -9.05 10.40 4.31
C GLY A 45 -9.08 8.97 3.75
N LEU A 46 -7.95 8.41 3.34
CA LEU A 46 -7.86 7.03 2.83
C LEU A 46 -7.74 6.02 3.97
N THR A 47 -8.36 4.85 3.83
CA THR A 47 -8.08 3.72 4.74
C THR A 47 -6.78 3.06 4.30
N VAL A 48 -5.92 2.74 5.26
CA VAL A 48 -4.65 2.05 5.00
C VAL A 48 -4.40 1.04 6.10
N ASP A 49 -4.55 -0.23 5.75
CA ASP A 49 -4.17 -1.36 6.60
C ASP A 49 -2.72 -1.72 6.32
N GLN A 50 -2.01 -2.18 7.34
CA GLN A 50 -0.58 -2.43 7.29
C GLN A 50 -0.30 -3.87 7.68
N GLN A 51 0.59 -4.55 6.95
CA GLN A 51 0.90 -5.98 7.12
C GLN A 51 -0.39 -6.83 7.13
N MET A 52 -1.17 -6.68 6.06
CA MET A 52 -2.46 -7.34 5.92
C MET A 52 -2.27 -8.70 5.26
N PRO A 53 -2.62 -9.82 5.93
CA PRO A 53 -2.50 -11.15 5.34
C PRO A 53 -3.59 -11.38 4.29
N ILE A 54 -3.16 -11.78 3.10
CA ILE A 54 -4.02 -12.10 1.96
C ILE A 54 -3.86 -13.59 1.67
N ALA A 55 -4.96 -14.33 1.77
CA ALA A 55 -4.98 -15.74 1.40
C ALA A 55 -4.72 -15.89 -0.11
N VAL A 56 -3.76 -16.74 -0.46
CA VAL A 56 -3.38 -17.02 -1.85
C VAL A 56 -3.78 -18.45 -2.20
N TYR A 57 -4.37 -18.61 -3.37
CA TYR A 57 -4.83 -19.88 -3.91
C TYR A 57 -4.23 -20.11 -5.29
N ASP A 58 -3.98 -21.36 -5.65
CA ASP A 58 -3.59 -21.77 -7.00
C ASP A 58 -4.81 -21.77 -7.94
N GLU A 59 -4.60 -21.98 -9.24
CA GLU A 59 -5.66 -22.05 -10.26
C GLU A 59 -6.70 -23.14 -9.94
N ASP A 60 -6.27 -24.25 -9.34
CA ASP A 60 -7.16 -25.36 -8.93
C ASP A 60 -7.88 -25.11 -7.58
N GLY A 61 -7.63 -23.96 -6.95
CA GLY A 61 -8.19 -23.59 -5.66
C GLY A 61 -7.43 -24.13 -4.45
N SER A 62 -6.30 -24.81 -4.63
CA SER A 62 -5.45 -25.27 -3.53
C SER A 62 -4.85 -24.07 -2.77
N PRO A 63 -4.85 -24.07 -1.42
CA PRO A 63 -4.26 -22.96 -0.65
C PRO A 63 -2.73 -22.97 -0.78
N LEU A 64 -2.15 -21.83 -1.16
CA LEU A 64 -0.71 -21.62 -1.27
C LEU A 64 -0.10 -20.95 -0.03
N GLY A 65 -0.95 -20.38 0.84
CA GLY A 65 -0.55 -19.72 2.08
C GLY A 65 -1.08 -18.30 2.18
N GLU A 66 -0.42 -17.49 3.00
CA GLU A 66 -0.74 -16.06 3.17
C GLU A 66 0.39 -15.21 2.59
N PHE A 67 0.01 -14.25 1.76
CA PHE A 67 0.86 -13.16 1.35
C PHE A 67 0.63 -11.98 2.29
N LEU A 68 1.67 -11.55 3.00
CA LEU A 68 1.58 -10.45 3.95
C LEU A 68 1.86 -9.14 3.22
N ALA A 69 0.81 -8.47 2.74
CA ALA A 69 0.95 -7.21 2.01
C ALA A 69 1.39 -6.07 2.93
N ASP A 70 2.38 -5.28 2.53
CA ASP A 70 2.90 -4.18 3.36
C ASP A 70 1.80 -3.17 3.68
N LEU A 71 1.07 -2.72 2.65
CA LEU A 71 -0.08 -1.82 2.79
C LEU A 71 -1.23 -2.20 1.87
N VAL A 72 -2.45 -2.14 2.40
CA VAL A 72 -3.69 -2.22 1.63
C VAL A 72 -4.47 -0.92 1.77
N VAL A 73 -4.65 -0.21 0.67
CA VAL A 73 -5.31 1.11 0.61
C VAL A 73 -6.74 0.96 0.10
N ASN A 74 -7.72 1.47 0.85
CA ASN A 74 -9.15 1.40 0.52
C ASN A 74 -9.70 0.00 0.19
N HIS A 75 -8.98 -1.08 0.54
CA HIS A 75 -9.26 -2.44 0.07
C HIS A 75 -9.26 -2.59 -1.46
N GLU A 76 -8.57 -1.68 -2.16
CA GLU A 76 -8.56 -1.60 -3.63
C GLU A 76 -7.14 -1.63 -4.22
N PHE A 77 -6.13 -1.23 -3.44
CA PHE A 77 -4.72 -1.22 -3.86
C PHE A 77 -3.85 -1.94 -2.83
N ILE A 78 -2.92 -2.76 -3.33
CA ILE A 78 -1.80 -3.31 -2.57
C ILE A 78 -0.55 -2.47 -2.91
N ILE A 79 0.26 -2.15 -1.90
CA ILE A 79 1.57 -1.52 -2.07
C ILE A 79 2.59 -2.42 -1.39
N GLU A 80 3.67 -2.70 -2.09
CA GLU A 80 4.88 -3.39 -1.60
C GLU A 80 6.08 -2.42 -1.69
N LEU A 81 6.99 -2.50 -0.73
CA LEU A 81 8.10 -1.54 -0.55
C LEU A 81 9.48 -2.03 -0.98
#